data_AF-B3T7D5-F1
#
_entry.id   AF-B3T7D5-F1
#
_cell.length_a   1.000
_cell.length_b   1.000
_cell.length_c   1.000
_cell.angle_alpha   90.00
_cell.angle_beta   90.00
_cell.angle_gamma   90.00
#
_symmetry.space_group_name_H-M   'P 1'
#
loop_
_entity.id
_entity.type
_entity.pdbx_description
1 polymer ?
#
loop_
_entity_poly.entity_id
_entity_poly.type
_entity_poly.pdbx_seq_one_letter_code
_entity_poly.pdbx_strand_id
1 'polypeptide(L)'
;MPGMKGAFDLMVTEDIGHVDYYLLDIDFKVTQPKDQMIEITSSEFTYGPLDNIAIQGTVANNGDLTANMVRVIATLYDRDGNVVAVSEARTEPDYLRANDELFFVIPILDKTQADKIVDYSLLAESDEYTAVPEFPLGSGVLLVASLSAYIALTKNPSVVTRGLGHLSNPRWILTRLR
;
A
#
# COMPACT_ATOMS: atom_id res chain seq x y z
N MET A 1 7.09 11.35 -9.62
CA MET A 1 7.90 10.67 -10.68
C MET A 1 7.08 10.52 -11.95
N PRO A 2 7.66 10.67 -13.16
CA PRO A 2 6.92 10.50 -14.41
C PRO A 2 6.18 9.15 -14.46
N GLY A 3 4.87 9.18 -14.69
CA GLY A 3 4.03 7.98 -14.78
C GLY A 3 3.66 7.33 -13.43
N MET A 4 4.19 7.81 -12.31
CA MET A 4 3.81 7.34 -10.97
C MET A 4 2.67 8.20 -10.40
N LYS A 5 1.83 7.57 -9.56
CA LYS A 5 0.79 8.26 -8.80
C LYS A 5 1.38 8.78 -7.49
N GLY A 6 0.99 9.99 -7.08
CA GLY A 6 1.28 10.54 -5.76
C GLY A 6 -0.01 10.98 -5.11
N ALA A 7 -0.20 10.61 -3.84
CA ALA A 7 -1.33 11.09 -3.07
C ALA A 7 -1.08 12.54 -2.62
N PHE A 8 -2.15 13.32 -2.55
CA PHE A 8 -2.14 14.68 -2.03
C PHE A 8 -3.43 14.92 -1.25
N ASP A 9 -3.38 15.88 -0.33
CA ASP A 9 -4.55 16.32 0.42
C ASP A 9 -4.93 17.75 0.02
N LEU A 10 -6.22 18.08 0.13
CA LEU A 10 -6.76 19.41 -0.11
C LEU A 10 -7.30 19.95 1.21
N MET A 11 -6.54 20.85 1.83
CA MET A 11 -6.96 21.48 3.08
C MET A 11 -7.82 22.71 2.80
N VAL A 12 -9.04 22.70 3.32
CA VAL A 12 -9.93 23.88 3.33
C VAL A 12 -9.77 24.59 4.67
N THR A 13 -9.32 25.85 4.63
CA THR A 13 -9.02 26.62 5.85
C THR A 13 -10.16 27.52 6.30
N GLU A 14 -11.26 27.59 5.55
CA GLU A 14 -12.40 28.47 5.82
C GLU A 14 -13.72 27.68 5.81
N ASP A 15 -14.77 28.25 6.41
CA ASP A 15 -16.11 27.65 6.37
C ASP A 15 -16.68 27.73 4.95
N ILE A 16 -16.79 26.56 4.31
CA ILE A 16 -17.28 26.40 2.95
C ILE A 16 -18.68 25.79 2.90
N GLY A 17 -19.51 25.98 3.93
CA GLY A 17 -20.85 25.37 4.06
C GLY A 17 -21.86 25.58 2.90
N HIS A 18 -21.48 26.30 1.84
CA HIS A 18 -22.26 26.57 0.63
C HIS A 18 -21.53 26.19 -0.67
N VAL A 19 -20.39 25.49 -0.61
CA VAL A 19 -19.62 25.09 -1.79
C VAL A 19 -20.12 23.74 -2.31
N ASP A 20 -20.76 23.76 -3.47
CA ASP A 20 -21.28 22.54 -4.13
C ASP A 20 -20.20 21.80 -4.92
N TYR A 21 -19.24 22.51 -5.51
CA TYR A 21 -18.18 21.93 -6.34
C TYR A 21 -16.92 22.80 -6.36
N TYR A 22 -15.79 22.19 -6.71
CA TYR A 22 -14.53 22.87 -7.00
C TYR A 22 -13.99 22.45 -8.37
N LEU A 23 -13.19 23.32 -8.98
CA LEU A 23 -12.40 23.00 -10.17
C LEU A 23 -10.92 23.11 -9.79
N LEU A 24 -10.14 22.10 -10.17
CA LEU A 24 -8.70 22.05 -9.93
C LEU A 24 -7.98 22.04 -11.28
N ASP A 25 -7.35 23.16 -11.61
CA ASP A 25 -6.46 23.28 -12.77
C ASP A 25 -5.00 23.06 -12.33
N ILE A 26 -4.26 22.23 -13.07
CA ILE A 26 -2.88 21.84 -12.72
C ILE A 26 -1.96 22.06 -13.93
N ASP A 27 -0.98 22.95 -13.75
CA ASP A 27 0.14 23.09 -14.67
C ASP A 27 1.34 22.29 -14.18
N PHE A 28 1.94 21.47 -15.05
CA PHE A 28 3.08 20.64 -14.68
C PHE A 28 4.11 20.50 -15.81
N LYS A 29 5.34 20.13 -15.43
CA LYS A 29 6.40 19.77 -16.37
C LYS A 29 6.97 18.40 -15.99
N VAL A 30 7.14 17.54 -17.00
CA VAL A 30 7.75 16.22 -16.81
C VAL A 30 9.23 16.38 -16.44
N THR A 31 9.65 15.72 -15.36
CA THR A 31 11.04 15.69 -14.87
C THR A 31 11.77 14.44 -15.35
N GLN A 32 13.08 14.39 -15.15
CA GLN A 32 13.82 13.13 -15.29
C GLN A 32 13.41 12.16 -14.17
N PRO A 33 13.34 10.85 -14.46
CA PRO A 33 13.12 9.85 -13.43
C PRO A 33 14.33 9.77 -12.47
N LYS A 34 14.05 9.68 -11.17
CA LYS A 34 14.98 9.31 -10.10
C LYS A 34 15.11 7.79 -9.99
N ASP A 35 16.24 7.34 -9.45
CA ASP A 35 16.46 5.92 -9.17
C ASP A 35 15.57 5.46 -8.00
N GLN A 36 15.11 4.20 -8.09
CA GLN A 36 14.22 3.58 -7.10
C GLN A 36 15.05 2.85 -6.04
N MET A 37 15.68 3.59 -5.13
CA MET A 37 16.63 3.05 -4.15
C MET A 37 16.20 3.25 -2.69
N ILE A 38 15.05 3.86 -2.44
CA ILE A 38 14.48 3.96 -1.09
C ILE A 38 13.46 2.84 -0.92
N GLU A 39 13.42 2.23 0.25
CA GLU A 39 12.54 1.09 0.53
C GLU A 39 11.97 1.20 1.94
N ILE A 40 10.67 0.96 2.12
CA ILE A 40 10.10 0.82 3.46
C ILE A 40 10.19 -0.66 3.83
N THR A 41 11.12 -0.98 4.73
CA THR A 41 11.42 -2.36 5.10
C THR A 41 10.44 -2.90 6.14
N SER A 42 9.77 -2.03 6.88
CA SER A 42 8.72 -2.40 7.81
C SER A 42 7.72 -1.27 7.99
N SER A 43 6.47 -1.65 8.29
CA SER A 43 5.47 -0.70 8.78
C SER A 43 4.46 -1.39 9.70
N GLU A 44 3.95 -0.63 10.64
CA GLU A 44 2.93 -1.06 11.59
C GLU A 44 2.00 0.10 11.92
N PHE A 45 0.70 -0.21 11.92
CA PHE A 45 -0.33 0.69 12.41
C PHE A 45 -0.47 0.56 13.93
N THR A 46 -0.31 1.66 14.66
CA THR A 46 -0.24 1.66 16.12
C THR A 46 -1.25 2.60 16.75
N TYR A 47 -1.72 2.20 17.94
CA TYR A 47 -2.61 2.98 18.80
C TYR A 47 -1.83 3.42 20.04
N GLY A 48 -1.56 4.72 20.13
CA GLY A 48 -0.95 5.38 21.27
C GLY A 48 -1.98 5.83 22.32
N PRO A 49 -1.50 6.41 23.44
CA PRO A 49 -2.36 6.95 24.49
C PRO A 49 -3.29 8.05 23.95
N LEU A 50 -4.49 8.18 24.51
CA LEU A 50 -5.49 9.21 24.13
C LEU A 50 -5.98 9.10 22.68
N ASP A 51 -6.20 7.88 22.20
CA ASP A 51 -6.68 7.58 20.83
C ASP A 51 -5.83 8.26 19.76
N ASN A 52 -4.51 8.33 19.99
CA ASN A 52 -3.57 8.78 18.99
C ASN A 52 -3.23 7.60 18.10
N ILE A 53 -3.32 7.79 16.79
CA ILE A 53 -3.03 6.73 15.83
C ILE A 53 -1.81 7.16 15.02
N ALA A 54 -0.90 6.23 14.78
CA ALA A 54 0.29 6.47 13.99
C ALA A 54 0.66 5.24 13.16
N ILE A 55 1.33 5.49 12.03
CA ILE A 55 2.04 4.45 11.30
C ILE A 55 3.53 4.61 11.61
N GLN A 56 4.14 3.57 12.13
CA GLN A 56 5.56 3.54 12.42
C GLN A 56 6.26 2.50 11.55
N GLY A 57 7.53 2.70 11.25
CA GLY A 57 8.26 1.78 10.39
C GLY A 57 9.70 2.16 10.18
N THR A 58 10.36 1.42 9.30
CA THR A 58 11.76 1.64 8.93
C THR A 58 11.87 1.88 7.45
N VAL A 59 12.66 2.88 7.06
CA VAL A 59 13.02 3.18 5.68
C VAL A 59 14.52 2.94 5.49
N ALA A 60 14.89 2.29 4.40
CA ALA A 60 16.25 1.97 4.00
C ALA A 60 16.64 2.75 2.75
N ASN A 61 17.90 3.18 2.69
CA ASN A 61 18.50 3.73 1.49
C ASN A 61 19.47 2.71 0.89
N ASN A 62 19.04 2.02 -0.17
CA ASN A 62 19.84 1.04 -0.90
C ASN A 62 20.69 1.68 -2.01
N GLY A 63 20.77 3.02 -2.06
CA GLY A 63 21.56 3.77 -3.03
C GLY A 63 22.98 4.05 -2.54
N ASP A 64 23.82 4.51 -3.47
CA ASP A 64 25.22 4.86 -3.20
C ASP A 64 25.41 6.29 -2.65
N LEU A 65 24.36 7.12 -2.70
CA LEU A 65 24.36 8.50 -2.22
C LEU A 65 23.52 8.66 -0.96
N THR A 66 23.78 9.70 -0.18
CA THR A 66 22.88 10.11 0.92
C THR A 66 21.56 10.61 0.33
N ALA A 67 20.45 10.09 0.84
CA ALA A 67 19.11 10.56 0.54
C ALA A 67 18.75 11.73 1.46
N ASN A 68 18.50 12.91 0.90
CA ASN A 68 18.13 14.12 1.64
C ASN A 68 16.62 14.39 1.54
N MET A 69 16.08 15.08 2.55
CA MET A 69 14.66 15.39 2.69
C MET A 69 13.76 14.16 2.56
N VAL A 70 14.13 13.06 3.22
CA VAL A 70 13.34 11.84 3.17
C VAL A 70 11.97 12.11 3.79
N ARG A 71 10.92 11.89 2.99
CA ARG A 71 9.54 11.92 3.45
C ARG A 71 8.84 10.61 3.16
N VAL A 72 7.95 10.23 4.07
CA VAL A 72 7.10 9.06 3.96
C VAL A 72 5.65 9.53 3.96
N ILE A 73 4.91 9.12 2.94
CA ILE A 73 3.53 9.49 2.68
C ILE A 73 2.67 8.24 2.88
N ALA A 74 1.68 8.33 3.75
CA ALA A 74 0.67 7.32 3.98
C ALA A 74 -0.64 7.72 3.30
N THR A 75 -1.20 6.83 2.49
CA THR A 75 -2.56 6.93 1.97
C THR A 75 -3.43 5.92 2.70
N LEU A 76 -4.50 6.39 3.32
CA LEU A 76 -5.39 5.60 4.19
C LEU A 76 -6.69 5.29 3.43
N TYR A 77 -7.14 4.04 3.49
CA TYR A 77 -8.30 3.56 2.73
C TYR A 77 -9.41 3.02 3.63
N ASP A 78 -10.66 3.21 3.19
CA ASP A 78 -11.82 2.53 3.76
C ASP A 78 -11.98 1.10 3.21
N ARG A 79 -13.03 0.40 3.66
CA ARG A 79 -13.35 -0.97 3.22
C ARG A 79 -13.68 -1.09 1.73
N ASP A 80 -14.14 0.00 1.12
CA ASP A 80 -14.52 0.06 -0.28
C ASP A 80 -13.30 0.44 -1.16
N GLY A 81 -12.16 0.76 -0.54
CA GLY A 81 -10.92 1.16 -1.21
C GLY A 81 -10.86 2.64 -1.55
N ASN A 82 -11.75 3.47 -1.00
CA ASN A 82 -11.68 4.92 -1.20
C ASN A 82 -10.62 5.53 -0.29
N VAL A 83 -9.94 6.56 -0.77
CA VAL A 83 -9.01 7.34 0.04
C VAL A 83 -9.79 8.15 1.06
N VAL A 84 -9.47 7.94 2.34
CA VAL A 84 -10.12 8.61 3.47
C VAL A 84 -9.28 9.77 3.98
N ALA A 85 -7.96 9.58 3.98
CA ALA A 85 -7.00 10.59 4.40
C ALA A 85 -5.62 10.31 3.81
N VAL A 86 -4.81 11.37 3.71
CA VAL A 86 -3.39 11.29 3.38
C VAL A 86 -2.63 11.93 4.52
N SER A 87 -1.61 11.26 5.04
CA SER A 87 -0.71 11.84 6.04
C SER A 87 0.73 11.69 5.58
N GLU A 88 1.60 12.61 5.98
CA GLU A 88 3.02 12.55 5.66
C GLU A 88 3.86 12.89 6.88
N ALA A 89 5.07 12.32 6.92
CA ALA A 89 6.09 12.71 7.88
C ALA A 89 7.45 12.80 7.19
N ARG A 90 8.26 13.74 7.64
CA ARG A 90 9.69 13.78 7.34
C ARG A 90 10.43 12.95 8.35
N THR A 91 11.44 12.22 7.92
CA THR A 91 12.31 11.50 8.85
C THR A 91 13.14 12.48 9.68
N GLU A 92 13.54 12.05 10.87
CA GLU A 92 14.46 12.81 11.70
C GLU A 92 15.63 11.88 12.11
N PRO A 93 16.87 12.13 11.66
CA PRO A 93 17.30 13.28 10.84
C PRO A 93 16.68 13.31 9.43
N ASP A 94 16.71 14.50 8.80
CA ASP A 94 16.15 14.75 7.46
C ASP A 94 17.01 14.19 6.32
N TYR A 95 18.00 13.37 6.64
CA TYR A 95 18.85 12.67 5.70
C TYR A 95 19.05 11.21 6.10
N LEU A 96 19.27 10.34 5.11
CA LEU A 96 19.53 8.92 5.28
C LEU A 96 20.77 8.54 4.46
N ARG A 97 21.83 8.11 5.15
CA ARG A 97 23.10 7.75 4.48
C ARG A 97 22.92 6.55 3.55
N ALA A 98 23.82 6.42 2.59
CA ALA A 98 23.90 5.25 1.71
C ALA A 98 24.02 3.96 2.53
N ASN A 99 23.21 2.96 2.19
CA ASN A 99 23.13 1.64 2.84
C ASN A 99 22.80 1.70 4.34
N ASP A 100 22.03 2.70 4.76
CA ASP A 100 21.60 2.89 6.15
C ASP A 100 20.08 2.84 6.27
N GLU A 101 19.60 2.65 7.50
CA GLU A 101 18.18 2.57 7.84
C GLU A 101 17.79 3.61 8.88
N LEU A 102 16.55 4.10 8.80
CA LEU A 102 16.01 5.07 9.74
C LEU A 102 14.55 4.80 10.06
N PHE A 103 14.19 5.05 11.32
CA PHE A 103 12.83 4.92 11.80
C PHE A 103 12.00 6.15 11.46
N PHE A 104 10.73 5.95 11.13
CA PHE A 104 9.76 7.03 10.91
C PHE A 104 8.48 6.80 11.71
N VAL A 105 7.78 7.89 12.00
CA VAL A 105 6.45 7.89 12.62
C VAL A 105 5.58 8.91 11.89
N ILE A 106 4.47 8.44 11.31
CA ILE A 106 3.47 9.27 10.65
C ILE A 106 2.25 9.37 11.56
N PRO A 107 2.00 10.53 12.21
CA PRO A 107 0.79 10.72 12.99
C PRO A 107 -0.43 10.85 12.09
N ILE A 108 -1.55 10.24 12.49
CA ILE A 108 -2.84 10.39 11.81
C ILE A 108 -3.65 11.43 12.59
N LEU A 109 -3.72 12.65 12.04
CA LEU A 109 -4.31 13.80 12.73
C LEU A 109 -5.84 13.82 12.64
N ASP A 110 -6.41 13.39 11.51
CA ASP A 110 -7.86 13.32 11.36
C ASP A 110 -8.43 12.08 12.05
N LYS A 111 -8.66 12.23 13.35
CA LYS A 111 -9.26 11.19 14.20
C LYS A 111 -10.73 10.92 13.87
N THR A 112 -11.42 11.82 13.16
CA THR A 112 -12.85 11.64 12.87
C THR A 112 -13.11 10.49 11.90
N GLN A 113 -12.08 10.11 11.15
CA GLN A 113 -12.13 9.05 10.15
C GLN A 113 -11.40 7.78 10.60
N ALA A 114 -10.78 7.78 11.78
CA ALA A 114 -9.98 6.67 12.31
C ALA A 114 -10.71 5.33 12.24
N ASP A 115 -11.99 5.30 12.63
CA ASP A 115 -12.83 4.09 12.65
C ASP A 115 -13.15 3.55 11.25
N LYS A 116 -12.94 4.34 10.21
CA LYS A 116 -13.19 3.94 8.81
C LYS A 116 -11.95 3.37 8.13
N ILE A 117 -10.76 3.62 8.68
CA ILE A 117 -9.50 3.15 8.12
C ILE A 117 -9.42 1.64 8.28
N VAL A 118 -9.25 0.93 7.17
CA VAL A 118 -9.09 -0.54 7.16
C VAL A 118 -7.81 -0.97 6.48
N ASP A 119 -7.24 -0.14 5.60
CA ASP A 119 -5.98 -0.41 4.93
C ASP A 119 -5.17 0.86 4.73
N TYR A 120 -3.87 0.72 4.44
CA TYR A 120 -2.99 1.81 4.11
C TYR A 120 -1.90 1.41 3.12
N SER A 121 -1.44 2.37 2.32
CA SER A 121 -0.26 2.22 1.47
C SER A 121 0.76 3.29 1.82
N LEU A 122 2.04 2.94 1.77
CA LEU A 122 3.13 3.87 2.03
C LEU A 122 3.92 4.15 0.75
N LEU A 123 4.47 5.37 0.69
CA LEU A 123 5.40 5.80 -0.34
C LEU A 123 6.50 6.60 0.34
N ALA A 124 7.76 6.22 0.14
CA ALA A 124 8.90 7.03 0.56
C ALA A 124 9.54 7.75 -0.64
N GLU A 125 10.04 8.96 -0.42
CA GLU A 125 10.82 9.67 -1.43
C GLU A 125 11.83 10.61 -0.79
N SER A 126 12.87 10.95 -1.56
CA SER A 126 13.92 11.89 -1.20
C SER A 126 14.23 12.79 -2.39
N ASP A 127 15.17 13.72 -2.22
CA ASP A 127 15.65 14.56 -3.31
C ASP A 127 16.38 13.75 -4.41
N GLU A 128 17.10 12.70 -4.03
CA GLU A 128 17.91 11.85 -4.91
C GLU A 128 17.15 10.63 -5.43
N TYR A 129 16.29 10.04 -4.60
CA TYR A 129 15.70 8.73 -4.85
C TYR A 129 14.18 8.75 -4.67
N THR A 130 13.54 7.73 -5.21
CA THR A 130 12.12 7.45 -4.96
C THR A 130 11.98 6.03 -4.42
N ALA A 131 10.85 5.72 -3.80
CA ALA A 131 10.59 4.38 -3.34
C ALA A 131 10.45 3.39 -4.51
N VAL A 132 10.91 2.17 -4.27
CA VAL A 132 10.46 1.01 -5.02
C VAL A 132 8.95 0.90 -4.81
N PRO A 133 8.12 0.82 -5.86
CA PRO A 133 6.68 0.65 -5.69
C PRO A 133 6.40 -0.64 -4.92
N GLU A 134 5.92 -0.51 -3.68
CA GLU A 134 5.64 -1.67 -2.84
C GLU A 134 4.35 -2.34 -3.30
N PHE A 135 4.39 -3.67 -3.44
CA PHE A 135 3.17 -4.45 -3.46
C PHE A 135 2.57 -4.38 -2.04
N PRO A 136 1.25 -4.12 -1.88
CA PRO A 136 0.61 -4.18 -0.57
C PRO A 136 0.96 -5.51 0.09
N LEU A 137 1.43 -5.52 1.33
CA LEU A 137 2.05 -6.71 1.95
C LEU A 137 1.14 -7.95 1.90
N GLY A 138 -0.18 -7.78 1.91
CA GLY A 138 -1.15 -8.88 1.71
C GLY A 138 -1.09 -9.54 0.32
N SER A 139 -0.72 -8.80 -0.71
CA SER A 139 -0.55 -9.27 -2.08
C SER A 139 0.62 -10.25 -2.21
N GLY A 140 1.69 -10.06 -1.42
CA GLY A 140 2.82 -10.98 -1.38
C GLY A 140 2.41 -12.37 -0.90
N VAL A 141 1.61 -12.42 0.18
CA VAL A 141 1.04 -13.68 0.69
C VAL A 141 0.12 -14.31 -0.34
N LEU A 142 -0.74 -13.53 -1.00
CA LEU A 142 -1.60 -14.03 -2.08
C LEU A 142 -0.82 -14.54 -3.29
N LEU A 143 0.28 -13.90 -3.67
CA LEU A 143 1.17 -14.36 -4.73
C LEU A 143 1.85 -15.68 -4.35
N VAL A 144 2.40 -15.78 -3.14
CA VAL A 144 3.00 -17.03 -2.64
C VAL A 144 1.96 -18.15 -2.57
N ALA A 145 0.76 -17.87 -2.05
CA ALA A 145 -0.33 -18.83 -1.95
C ALA A 145 -0.84 -19.27 -3.34
N SER A 146 -1.03 -18.33 -4.27
CA SER A 146 -1.49 -18.63 -5.63
C SER A 146 -0.45 -19.40 -6.44
N LEU A 147 0.83 -19.04 -6.34
CA LEU A 147 1.93 -19.77 -6.98
C LEU A 147 2.06 -21.18 -6.39
N SER A 148 1.96 -21.31 -5.07
CA SER A 148 1.95 -22.60 -4.38
C SER A 148 0.77 -23.47 -4.83
N ALA A 149 -0.43 -22.91 -4.91
CA ALA A 149 -1.63 -23.59 -5.39
C ALA A 149 -1.48 -24.03 -6.86
N TYR A 150 -0.97 -23.16 -7.73
CA TYR A 150 -0.70 -23.47 -9.14
C TYR A 150 0.30 -24.62 -9.28
N ILE A 151 1.42 -24.59 -8.55
CA ILE A 151 2.42 -25.67 -8.56
C ILE A 151 1.80 -26.97 -8.05
N ALA A 152 0.99 -26.94 -6.98
CA ALA A 152 0.32 -28.13 -6.46
C ALA A 152 -0.65 -28.73 -7.49
N LEU A 153 -1.44 -27.89 -8.17
CA LEU A 153 -2.39 -28.30 -9.20
C LEU A 153 -1.69 -28.86 -10.45
N THR A 154 -0.56 -28.29 -10.85
CA THR A 154 0.16 -28.68 -12.07
C THR A 154 1.11 -29.85 -11.88
N LYS A 155 1.75 -30.00 -10.70
CA LYS A 155 2.62 -31.16 -10.41
C LYS A 155 1.86 -32.44 -10.06
N ASN A 156 0.63 -32.35 -9.56
CA ASN A 156 -0.17 -33.51 -9.15
C ASN A 156 -1.54 -33.59 -9.88
N PRO A 157 -1.56 -33.76 -11.22
CA PRO A 157 -2.81 -33.82 -12.00
C PRO A 157 -3.71 -35.01 -11.61
N SER A 158 -3.14 -36.04 -10.99
CA SER A 158 -3.85 -37.24 -10.50
C SER A 158 -4.77 -36.97 -9.29
N VAL A 159 -4.48 -35.94 -8.48
CA VAL A 159 -5.32 -35.55 -7.33
C VAL A 159 -6.54 -34.76 -7.80
N VAL A 160 -6.35 -33.87 -8.78
CA VAL A 160 -7.43 -33.08 -9.40
C VAL A 160 -8.42 -34.00 -10.15
N THR A 161 -7.91 -34.97 -10.91
CA THR A 161 -8.75 -35.92 -11.65
C THR A 161 -9.51 -36.91 -10.74
N ARG A 162 -8.96 -37.29 -9.58
CA ARG A 162 -9.70 -38.07 -8.57
C ARG A 162 -10.85 -37.29 -7.92
N GLY A 163 -10.69 -35.98 -7.69
CA GLY A 163 -11.75 -35.12 -7.18
C GLY A 163 -12.92 -34.96 -8.16
N LEU A 164 -12.64 -34.75 -9.45
CA LEU A 164 -13.68 -34.70 -10.49
C LEU A 164 -14.31 -36.06 -10.80
N GLY A 165 -13.56 -37.16 -10.67
CA GLY A 165 -14.06 -38.52 -10.84
C GLY A 165 -15.12 -38.91 -9.80
N HIS A 166 -15.09 -38.30 -8.60
CA HIS A 166 -16.08 -38.55 -7.55
C HIS A 166 -17.40 -37.79 -7.73
N LEU A 167 -17.40 -36.72 -8.54
CA LEU A 167 -18.60 -35.95 -8.92
C LEU A 167 -19.28 -36.47 -10.19
N SER A 168 -18.58 -37.28 -10.98
CA SER A 168 -19.08 -37.88 -12.22
C SER A 168 -19.34 -39.38 -12.04
N ASN A 169 -20.17 -39.76 -11.07
CA ASN A 169 -20.67 -41.12 -10.97
C ASN A 169 -22.07 -41.19 -11.64
N PRO A 170 -22.18 -41.60 -12.92
CA PRO A 170 -23.47 -41.60 -13.65
C PRO A 170 -24.49 -42.60 -13.09
N ARG A 171 -24.11 -43.42 -12.10
CA ARG A 171 -25.02 -44.37 -11.43
C ARG A 171 -26.15 -43.69 -10.64
N TRP A 172 -26.06 -42.40 -10.31
CA TRP A 172 -27.12 -41.68 -9.60
C TRP A 172 -28.16 -41.00 -10.50
N ILE A 173 -27.91 -40.91 -11.82
CA ILE A 173 -28.83 -40.24 -12.77
C ILE A 173 -29.84 -41.25 -13.36
N LEU A 174 -29.57 -42.55 -13.33
CA LEU A 174 -30.44 -43.58 -13.92
C LEU A 174 -31.51 -44.16 -12.97
N THR A 175 -31.56 -43.75 -11.70
CA THR A 175 -32.59 -44.22 -10.73
C THR A 175 -33.81 -43.31 -10.64
N ARG A 176 -33.91 -42.24 -11.44
CA ARG A 176 -35.10 -41.35 -11.51
C ARG A 176 -35.98 -41.54 -12.76
N LEU A 177 -35.71 -42.56 -13.57
CA LEU A 177 -36.54 -42.92 -14.73
C LEU A 177 -37.00 -44.38 -14.62
N ARG A 178 -37.88 -44.66 -13.65
CA ARG A 178 -38.84 -45.76 -13.76
C ARG A 178 -40.03 -45.54 -12.83
#